data_AF-W4LLZ9-F1
#
_entry.id   AF-W4LLZ9-F1
#
_cell.length_a   1.000
_cell.length_b   1.000
_cell.length_c   1.000
_cell.angle_alpha   90.00
_cell.angle_beta   90.00
_cell.angle_gamma   90.00
#
_symmetry.space_group_name_H-M   'P 1'
#
loop_
_entity.id
_entity.type
_entity.pdbx_description
1 polymer ?
#
loop_
_entity_poly.entity_id
_entity_poly.type
_entity_poly.pdbx_seq_one_letter_code
_entity_poly.pdbx_strand_id
1 'polypeptide(L)'
;MHCSKAPCIAVCPVDALFHRPDGVVQVNKETCIGCGYCLYACPFGAPQFPKSSPFGARGVMDKCTYCAGGPEEPFSDRELRLYGSNRVAEGKLPMCASVCSTKALVAGDAEEVANVVRQRMAARGSGGGAWGWDTAYR
;
A
#
# COMPACT_ATOMS: atom_id res chain seq x y z
N MET A 1 0.81 3.69 0.09
CA MET A 1 0.80 3.69 1.58
C MET A 1 -0.45 2.97 2.06
N HIS A 2 -0.31 2.03 3.00
CA HIS A 2 -1.41 1.36 3.68
C HIS A 2 -1.51 1.95 5.09
N CYS A 3 -2.07 3.16 5.17
CA CYS A 3 -2.11 3.95 6.41
C CYS A 3 -2.95 3.25 7.47
N SER A 4 -2.58 3.33 8.75
CA SER A 4 -3.37 2.79 9.88
C SER A 4 -4.70 3.50 10.08
N LYS A 5 -4.74 4.81 9.83
CA LYS A 5 -5.97 5.63 9.73
C LYS A 5 -6.10 6.10 8.29
N ALA A 6 -6.75 5.29 7.46
CA ALA A 6 -6.83 5.55 6.03
C ALA A 6 -8.00 6.50 5.70
N PRO A 7 -7.74 7.76 5.28
CA PRO A 7 -8.82 8.69 4.93
C PRO A 7 -9.63 8.22 3.73
N CYS A 8 -9.01 7.44 2.82
CA CYS A 8 -9.71 6.85 1.68
C CYS A 8 -10.81 5.86 2.10
N ILE A 9 -10.64 5.14 3.22
CA ILE A 9 -11.69 4.29 3.79
C ILE A 9 -12.81 5.17 4.34
N ALA A 10 -12.46 6.17 5.15
CA ALA A 10 -13.42 7.04 5.82
C ALA A 10 -14.35 7.83 4.88
N VAL A 11 -13.92 8.13 3.66
CA VAL A 11 -14.72 8.88 2.67
C VAL A 11 -15.42 8.01 1.63
N CYS A 12 -15.25 6.68 1.68
CA CYS A 12 -15.87 5.80 0.71
C CYS A 12 -17.38 5.70 1.00
N PRO A 13 -18.27 6.14 0.09
CA PRO A 13 -19.71 6.18 0.37
C PRO A 13 -20.40 4.81 0.28
N VAL A 14 -19.67 3.78 -0.14
CA VAL A 14 -20.17 2.42 -0.40
C VAL A 14 -19.32 1.36 0.29
N ASP A 15 -18.45 1.77 1.23
CA ASP A 15 -17.57 0.86 2.00
C ASP A 15 -16.74 -0.10 1.14
N ALA A 16 -16.39 0.30 -0.08
CA ALA A 16 -15.58 -0.51 -0.98
C ALA A 16 -14.11 -0.60 -0.53
N LEU A 17 -13.64 0.27 0.37
CA LEU A 17 -12.27 0.28 0.88
C LEU A 17 -12.26 -0.23 2.32
N PHE A 18 -11.33 -1.13 2.65
CA PHE A 18 -11.29 -1.75 3.99
C PHE A 18 -9.85 -2.08 4.42
N HIS A 19 -9.68 -2.25 5.73
CA HIS A 19 -8.45 -2.81 6.30
C HIS A 19 -8.55 -4.33 6.32
N ARG A 20 -7.52 -5.00 5.81
CA ARG A 20 -7.30 -6.42 6.08
C ARG A 20 -6.74 -6.65 7.48
N PRO A 21 -6.78 -7.90 7.99
CA PRO A 21 -6.18 -8.26 9.28
C PRO A 21 -4.68 -7.94 9.39
N ASP A 22 -3.95 -7.98 8.27
CA ASP A 22 -2.51 -7.65 8.17
C ASP A 22 -2.23 -6.13 8.02
N GLY A 23 -3.26 -5.29 8.16
CA GLY A 23 -3.15 -3.83 8.05
C GLY A 23 -3.11 -3.31 6.62
N VAL A 24 -3.11 -4.18 5.61
CA VAL A 24 -3.13 -3.78 4.20
C VAL A 24 -4.51 -3.18 3.88
N VAL A 25 -4.55 -1.90 3.53
CA VAL A 25 -5.76 -1.28 2.96
C VAL A 25 -6.03 -1.93 1.60
N GLN A 26 -7.25 -2.37 1.34
CA GLN A 26 -7.68 -3.01 0.10
C GLN A 26 -8.94 -2.35 -0.46
N VAL A 27 -9.24 -2.62 -1.73
CA VAL A 27 -10.47 -2.21 -2.40
C VAL A 27 -11.24 -3.45 -2.83
N ASN A 28 -12.54 -3.51 -2.57
CA ASN A 28 -13.46 -4.44 -3.20
C ASN A 28 -13.85 -3.87 -4.56
N LYS A 29 -13.38 -4.52 -5.63
CA LYS A 29 -13.58 -4.08 -7.01
C LYS A 29 -15.03 -4.18 -7.47
N GLU A 30 -15.86 -5.01 -6.85
CA GLU A 30 -17.27 -5.16 -7.22
C GLU A 30 -18.14 -4.07 -6.59
N THR A 31 -17.81 -3.64 -5.38
CA THR A 31 -18.55 -2.58 -4.68
C THR A 31 -18.10 -1.17 -5.13
N CYS A 32 -16.91 -1.04 -5.72
CA CYS A 32 -16.36 0.25 -6.10
C CYS A 32 -17.15 0.90 -7.25
N ILE A 33 -17.86 1.99 -6.95
CA ILE A 33 -18.62 2.77 -7.94
C ILE A 33 -17.80 3.85 -8.67
N GLY A 34 -16.48 3.90 -8.45
CA GLY A 34 -15.62 4.85 -9.15
C GLY A 34 -15.81 6.34 -8.77
N CYS A 35 -16.37 6.65 -7.59
CA CYS A 35 -16.79 8.01 -7.20
C CYS A 35 -15.66 9.02 -6.97
N GLY A 36 -14.41 8.59 -6.79
CA GLY A 36 -13.23 9.46 -6.75
C GLY A 36 -12.95 10.16 -5.42
N TYR A 37 -13.82 10.07 -4.41
CA TYR A 37 -13.59 10.70 -3.10
C TYR A 37 -12.30 10.22 -2.43
N CYS A 38 -11.97 8.94 -2.58
CA CYS A 38 -10.73 8.38 -2.07
C CYS A 38 -9.48 9.06 -2.65
N LEU A 39 -9.50 9.48 -3.92
CA LEU A 39 -8.39 10.21 -4.55
C LEU A 39 -8.21 11.58 -3.91
N TYR A 40 -9.29 12.35 -3.75
CA TYR A 40 -9.23 13.67 -3.12
C TYR A 40 -8.84 13.62 -1.65
N ALA A 41 -9.25 12.58 -0.93
CA ALA A 41 -8.92 12.43 0.48
C ALA A 41 -7.51 11.87 0.73
N CYS A 42 -6.88 11.24 -0.27
CA CYS A 42 -5.56 10.65 -0.08
C CYS A 42 -4.46 11.71 -0.23
N PRO A 43 -3.69 12.02 0.83
CA PRO A 43 -2.63 13.03 0.75
C PRO A 43 -1.45 12.58 -0.14
N PHE A 44 -1.40 11.29 -0.48
CA PHE A 44 -0.34 10.69 -1.30
C PHE A 44 -0.75 10.49 -2.75
N GLY A 45 -1.99 10.81 -3.14
CA GLY A 45 -2.49 10.52 -4.50
C GLY A 45 -2.43 9.03 -4.89
N ALA A 46 -2.50 8.13 -3.91
CA ALA A 46 -2.29 6.69 -4.14
C ALA A 46 -3.43 6.01 -4.94
N PRO A 47 -4.72 6.38 -4.80
CA PRO A 47 -5.79 5.86 -5.63
C PRO A 47 -5.61 6.25 -7.10
N GLN A 48 -5.76 5.29 -8.00
CA GLN A 48 -5.63 5.47 -9.45
C GLN A 48 -6.87 4.92 -10.14
N PHE A 49 -7.20 5.48 -11.31
CA PHE A 49 -8.40 5.16 -12.06
C PHE A 49 -8.05 4.86 -13.52
N PRO A 50 -8.74 3.90 -14.16
CA PRO A 50 -8.63 3.67 -15.59
C PRO A 50 -8.89 4.95 -16.41
N LYS A 51 -8.06 5.20 -17.43
CA LYS A 51 -8.19 6.41 -18.29
C LYS A 51 -9.33 6.34 -19.30
N SER A 52 -9.87 5.15 -19.57
CA SER A 52 -10.71 4.87 -20.75
C SER A 52 -12.05 4.23 -20.38
N SER A 53 -12.75 4.78 -19.39
CA SER A 53 -14.08 4.28 -19.08
C SER A 53 -15.14 4.96 -19.97
N PRO A 54 -16.14 4.21 -20.48
CA PRO A 54 -17.23 4.76 -21.28
C PRO A 54 -17.93 5.92 -20.58
N PHE A 55 -18.38 6.91 -21.36
CA PHE A 55 -19.21 8.02 -20.89
C PHE A 55 -18.59 8.90 -19.78
N GLY A 56 -17.26 8.99 -19.72
CA GLY A 56 -16.57 9.87 -18.76
C GLY A 56 -16.61 9.41 -17.31
N ALA A 57 -17.14 8.21 -17.03
CA ALA A 57 -16.97 7.58 -15.74
C ALA A 57 -15.48 7.26 -15.50
N ARG A 58 -15.04 7.24 -14.23
CA ARG A 58 -13.62 6.97 -13.90
C ARG A 58 -13.28 5.48 -13.89
N GLY A 59 -14.29 4.59 -13.90
CA GLY A 59 -14.10 3.15 -13.70
C GLY A 59 -13.76 2.77 -12.26
N VAL A 60 -13.48 1.48 -12.06
CA VAL A 60 -13.10 0.92 -10.76
C VAL A 60 -11.72 1.43 -10.36
N MET A 61 -11.62 1.96 -9.13
CA MET A 61 -10.37 2.46 -8.57
C MET A 61 -9.43 1.30 -8.23
N ASP A 62 -8.14 1.51 -8.44
CA ASP A 62 -7.10 0.60 -7.95
C ASP A 62 -5.95 1.36 -7.29
N LYS A 63 -5.18 0.66 -6.46
CA LYS A 63 -3.95 1.17 -5.83
C LYS A 63 -3.03 -0.01 -5.52
N CYS A 64 -1.83 0.25 -5.02
CA CYS A 64 -0.98 -0.83 -4.50
C CYS A 64 -1.77 -1.73 -3.54
N THR A 65 -1.82 -3.02 -3.85
CA THR A 65 -2.50 -4.08 -3.08
C THR A 65 -1.54 -4.86 -2.18
N TYR A 66 -0.27 -4.44 -2.13
CA TYR A 66 0.81 -5.18 -1.47
C TYR A 66 0.98 -6.62 -2.02
N CYS A 67 0.51 -6.89 -3.25
CA CYS A 67 0.40 -8.24 -3.82
C CYS A 67 -0.35 -9.20 -2.87
N ALA A 68 -1.33 -8.68 -2.13
CA ALA A 68 -2.04 -9.43 -1.10
C ALA A 68 -3.34 -10.07 -1.60
N GLY A 69 -3.67 -9.93 -2.89
CA GLY A 69 -4.94 -10.43 -3.43
C GLY A 69 -6.11 -9.51 -3.12
N GLY A 70 -7.28 -10.07 -2.81
CA GLY A 70 -8.54 -9.35 -2.58
C GLY A 70 -9.37 -9.90 -1.41
N PRO A 71 -10.68 -9.62 -1.35
CA PRO A 71 -11.61 -10.31 -0.46
C PRO A 71 -12.01 -11.71 -0.97
N GLU A 72 -11.56 -12.09 -2.17
CA GLU A 72 -11.83 -13.37 -2.81
C GLU A 72 -11.06 -14.51 -2.16
N GLU A 73 -11.47 -15.75 -2.43
CA GLU A 73 -10.74 -16.94 -2.00
C GLU A 73 -9.31 -16.94 -2.60
N PRO A 74 -8.27 -17.12 -1.76
CA PRO A 74 -6.89 -17.16 -2.21
C PRO A 74 -6.66 -18.18 -3.33
N PHE A 75 -5.90 -17.80 -4.34
CA PHE A 75 -5.52 -18.64 -5.50
C PHE A 75 -6.67 -19.03 -6.44
N SER A 76 -7.86 -18.47 -6.24
CA SER A 76 -8.96 -18.66 -7.19
C SER A 76 -8.72 -17.90 -8.50
N ASP A 77 -9.24 -18.42 -9.61
CA ASP A 77 -9.19 -17.71 -10.90
C ASP A 77 -9.83 -16.32 -10.83
N ARG A 78 -10.84 -16.18 -9.97
CA ARG A 78 -11.55 -14.92 -9.76
C ARG A 78 -10.67 -13.90 -9.04
N GLU A 79 -9.96 -14.31 -8.00
CA GLU A 79 -8.96 -13.47 -7.34
C GLU A 79 -7.89 -13.02 -8.34
N LEU A 80 -7.33 -13.96 -9.11
CA LEU A 80 -6.27 -13.67 -10.07
C LEU A 80 -6.71 -12.64 -11.11
N ARG A 81 -7.93 -12.77 -11.63
CA ARG A 81 -8.50 -11.82 -12.61
C ARG A 81 -8.73 -10.44 -12.02
N LEU A 82 -9.18 -10.35 -10.77
CA LEU A 82 -9.51 -9.08 -10.13
C LEU A 82 -8.29 -8.37 -9.53
N TYR A 83 -7.40 -9.10 -8.85
CA TYR A 83 -6.35 -8.53 -8.00
C TYR A 83 -4.92 -8.91 -8.41
N GLY A 84 -4.77 -9.80 -9.38
CA GLY A 84 -3.47 -10.35 -9.78
C GLY A 84 -2.97 -11.39 -8.77
N SER A 85 -1.65 -11.60 -8.75
CA SER A 85 -1.04 -12.62 -7.88
C SER A 85 -1.10 -12.26 -6.40
N ASN A 86 -1.54 -13.22 -5.58
CA ASN A 86 -1.56 -13.11 -4.13
C ASN A 86 -0.30 -13.73 -3.52
N ARG A 87 0.78 -12.93 -3.51
CA ARG A 87 2.08 -13.34 -2.96
C ARG A 87 2.08 -13.44 -1.45
N VAL A 88 1.28 -12.62 -0.78
CA VAL A 88 1.20 -12.64 0.70
C VAL A 88 0.62 -13.97 1.18
N ALA A 89 -0.40 -14.52 0.49
CA ALA A 89 -0.93 -15.84 0.79
C ALA A 89 0.09 -16.98 0.56
N GLU A 90 1.07 -16.79 -0.32
CA GLU A 90 2.19 -17.72 -0.52
C GLU A 90 3.29 -17.60 0.57
N GLY A 91 3.13 -16.70 1.54
CA GLY A 91 4.18 -16.37 2.51
C GLY A 91 5.34 -15.58 1.91
N LYS A 92 5.13 -14.93 0.75
CA LYS A 92 6.15 -14.18 0.03
C LYS A 92 5.94 -12.67 0.17
N LEU A 93 7.04 -11.93 0.13
CA LEU A 93 7.00 -10.48 0.05
C LEU A 93 6.41 -9.98 -1.29
N PRO A 94 5.89 -8.73 -1.33
CA PRO A 94 5.42 -8.11 -2.55
C PRO A 94 6.46 -8.12 -3.66
N MET A 95 6.01 -8.21 -4.91
CA MET A 95 6.90 -8.39 -6.06
C MET A 95 7.97 -7.30 -6.13
N CYS A 96 7.59 -6.02 -6.02
CA CYS A 96 8.50 -4.88 -6.09
C CYS A 96 9.63 -4.93 -5.05
N ALA A 97 9.35 -5.36 -3.81
CA ALA A 97 10.36 -5.52 -2.78
C ALA A 97 11.26 -6.74 -3.04
N SER A 98 10.66 -7.86 -3.46
CA SER A 98 11.39 -9.10 -3.70
C SER A 98 12.35 -9.04 -4.89
N VAL A 99 12.04 -8.27 -5.93
CA VAL A 99 12.88 -8.15 -7.15
C VAL A 99 13.91 -7.03 -7.07
N CYS A 100 13.86 -6.20 -6.03
CA CYS A 100 14.76 -5.05 -5.91
C CYS A 100 16.21 -5.50 -5.73
N SER A 101 17.01 -5.47 -6.79
CA SER A 101 18.39 -5.97 -6.80
C SER A 101 19.29 -5.29 -5.78
N THR A 102 19.05 -3.99 -5.52
CA THR A 102 19.80 -3.19 -4.55
C THR A 102 19.25 -3.29 -3.12
N LYS A 103 18.15 -4.01 -2.91
CA LYS A 103 17.42 -4.09 -1.64
C LYS A 103 17.01 -2.71 -1.10
N ALA A 104 16.81 -1.74 -2.00
CA ALA A 104 16.34 -0.39 -1.64
C ALA A 104 14.91 -0.40 -1.10
N LEU A 105 14.07 -1.26 -1.68
CA LEU A 105 12.73 -1.52 -1.18
C LEU A 105 12.78 -2.60 -0.08
N VAL A 106 12.15 -2.31 1.05
CA VAL A 106 12.00 -3.24 2.18
C VAL A 106 10.52 -3.35 2.47
N ALA A 107 10.05 -4.58 2.70
CA ALA A 107 8.67 -4.91 2.95
C ALA A 107 8.63 -5.97 4.06
N GLY A 108 7.64 -5.89 4.94
CA GLY A 108 7.49 -6.75 6.10
C GLY A 108 6.68 -6.04 7.18
N ASP A 109 6.67 -6.61 8.38
CA ASP A 109 6.04 -5.99 9.52
C ASP A 109 6.76 -4.69 9.93
N ALA A 110 6.00 -3.76 10.49
CA ALA A 110 6.49 -2.42 10.78
C ALA A 110 7.76 -2.44 11.66
N GLU A 111 7.82 -3.34 12.64
CA GLU A 111 8.97 -3.49 13.53
C GLU A 111 10.21 -4.02 12.81
N GLU A 112 10.06 -5.05 11.96
CA GLU A 112 11.16 -5.61 11.17
C GLU A 112 11.73 -4.57 10.20
N VAL A 113 10.85 -3.86 9.49
CA VAL A 113 11.25 -2.80 8.57
C VAL A 113 11.98 -1.68 9.33
N ALA A 114 11.48 -1.27 10.49
CA ALA A 114 12.14 -0.25 11.33
C ALA A 114 13.52 -0.70 11.80
N ASN A 115 13.69 -1.98 12.17
CA ASN A 115 14.97 -2.56 12.54
C ASN A 115 15.98 -2.50 11.40
N VAL A 116 15.58 -2.92 10.19
CA VAL A 116 16.43 -2.86 9.00
C VAL A 116 16.85 -1.42 8.67
N VAL A 117 15.92 -0.46 8.76
CA VAL A 117 16.23 0.95 8.52
C VAL A 117 17.22 1.49 9.56
N ARG A 118 17.00 1.23 10.86
CA ARG A 118 17.90 1.65 11.94
C ARG A 118 19.32 1.11 11.73
N GLN A 119 19.47 -0.17 11.41
CA GLN A 119 20.78 -0.78 11.13
C GLN A 119 21.47 -0.13 9.92
N ARG A 120 20.74 0.13 8.83
CA ARG A 120 21.29 0.78 7.63
C ARG A 120 21.71 2.22 7.89
N MET A 121 20.94 2.96 8.69
CA MET A 121 21.29 4.33 9.08
C MET A 121 22.55 4.37 9.93
N ALA A 122 22.68 3.45 10.90
CA ALA A 122 23.89 3.33 11.72
C ALA A 122 25.13 3.00 10.85
N ALA A 123 25.01 2.05 9.92
CA ALA A 123 26.10 1.63 9.05
C ALA A 123 26.57 2.72 8.06
N ARG A 124 25.67 3.60 7.61
CA ARG A 124 26.01 4.69 6.67
C ARG A 124 26.86 5.80 7.28
N GLY A 125 27.02 5.84 8.61
CA GLY A 125 27.82 6.85 9.29
C GLY A 125 27.22 8.27 9.28
N SER A 126 26.15 8.51 8.51
CA SER A 126 25.26 9.65 8.70
C SER A 126 24.38 9.39 9.92
N GLY A 127 25.00 9.33 11.10
CA GLY A 127 24.27 9.49 12.35
C GLY A 127 23.43 10.76 12.25
N GLY A 128 22.31 10.82 12.97
CA GLY A 128 21.41 11.98 13.02
C GLY A 128 22.06 13.24 13.65
N GLY A 129 23.24 13.64 13.17
CA GLY A 129 24.04 14.76 13.64
C GLY A 129 24.08 15.94 12.66
N ALA A 130 23.48 15.84 11.47
CA ALA A 130 23.22 17.02 10.65
C ALA A 130 22.27 17.99 11.39
N TRP A 131 21.28 17.43 12.09
CA TRP A 131 20.35 18.11 12.98
C TRP A 131 19.94 17.13 14.09
N GLY A 132 20.22 17.45 15.35
CA GLY A 132 19.99 16.57 16.50
C GLY A 132 20.14 17.32 17.82
N TRP A 133 19.72 16.71 18.93
CA TRP A 133 19.75 17.33 20.27
C TRP A 133 21.13 17.89 20.64
N ASP A 134 22.20 17.16 20.31
CA ASP A 134 23.59 17.59 20.55
C ASP A 134 24.01 18.82 19.73
N THR A 135 23.34 19.08 18.60
CA THR A 135 23.54 20.27 17.77
C THR A 135 22.61 21.41 18.20
N ALA A 136 21.39 21.09 18.66
CA ALA A 136 20.33 22.05 18.98
C ALA A 136 20.43 22.65 20.39
N TYR A 137 21.03 21.93 21.35
CA TYR A 137 21.08 22.32 22.77
C TYR A 137 22.51 22.38 23.33
N ARG A 138 23.50 22.69 22.49
CA ARG A 138 24.83 23.11 22.93
C ARG A 138 24.79 24.50 23.56
#